data_AF-A0A929ID44-F1
#
_entry.id   AF-A0A929ID44-F1
#
_cell.length_a   1.000
_cell.length_b   1.000
_cell.length_c   1.000
_cell.angle_alpha   90.00
_cell.angle_beta   90.00
_cell.angle_gamma   90.00
#
_symmetry.space_group_name_H-M   'P 1'
#
loop_
_entity.id
_entity.type
_entity.pdbx_description
1 polymer ?
#
loop_
_entity_poly.entity_id
_entity_poly.type
_entity_poly.pdbx_seq_one_letter_code
_entity_poly.pdbx_strand_id
1 'polypeptide(L)'
;MKIAITGKGGVGKTTLVASLALLYSRQGYKVLAIDADPDANLASGLGIVDTSSIVPVSELKDLILERTKAGPSGFFKLNPRVDDIPERFSIRKE
;
A
#
# COMPACT_ATOMS: atom_id res chain seq x y z
N MET A 1 -0.62 -5.62 -15.26
CA MET A 1 0.83 -5.37 -15.09
C MET A 1 1.13 -5.20 -13.61
N LYS A 2 2.29 -5.65 -13.12
CA LYS A 2 2.74 -5.49 -11.72
C LYS A 2 4.18 -4.98 -11.75
N ILE A 3 4.48 -3.89 -11.05
CA ILE A 3 5.80 -3.24 -11.03
C ILE A 3 6.22 -3.05 -9.57
N ALA A 4 7.45 -3.44 -9.24
CA ALA A 4 8.08 -3.15 -7.96
C ALA A 4 9.34 -2.31 -8.22
N ILE A 5 9.48 -1.18 -7.52
CA ILE A 5 10.62 -0.27 -7.66
C ILE A 5 11.42 -0.34 -6.37
N THR A 6 12.70 -0.72 -6.48
CA THR A 6 13.63 -0.86 -5.36
C THR A 6 14.91 -0.08 -5.61
N GLY A 7 15.71 0.13 -4.57
CA GLY A 7 16.96 0.90 -4.63
C GLY A 7 17.34 1.52 -3.29
N LYS A 8 18.54 2.10 -3.22
CA LYS A 8 19.07 2.76 -2.02
C LYS A 8 18.19 3.93 -1.57
N GLY A 9 18.38 4.41 -0.34
CA GLY A 9 17.76 5.63 0.15
C GLY A 9 18.13 6.84 -0.73
N GLY A 10 17.20 7.76 -0.94
CA GLY A 10 17.45 9.03 -1.66
C GLY A 10 17.56 8.94 -3.20
N VAL A 11 17.51 7.77 -3.83
CA VAL A 11 17.65 7.63 -5.30
C VAL A 11 16.40 8.03 -6.11
N GLY A 12 15.36 8.58 -5.47
CA GLY A 12 14.15 9.06 -6.15
C GLY A 12 13.07 7.99 -6.43
N LYS A 13 13.08 6.85 -5.72
CA LYS A 13 12.12 5.75 -5.91
C LYS A 13 10.67 6.21 -5.84
N THR A 14 10.31 6.87 -4.74
CA THR A 14 8.94 7.34 -4.48
C THR A 14 8.47 8.33 -5.55
N THR A 15 9.36 9.21 -5.99
CA THR A 15 9.10 10.15 -7.09
C THR A 15 8.80 9.41 -8.40
N LEU A 16 9.58 8.38 -8.73
CA LEU A 16 9.37 7.55 -9.92
C LEU A 16 8.05 6.78 -9.81
N VAL A 17 7.75 6.16 -8.67
CA VAL A 17 6.48 5.45 -8.42
C VAL A 17 5.29 6.40 -8.60
N ALA A 18 5.32 7.58 -7.98
CA ALA A 18 4.25 8.58 -8.10
C ALA A 18 4.06 9.02 -9.56
N SER A 19 5.16 9.27 -10.28
CA SER A 19 5.13 9.69 -11.68
C SER A 19 4.51 8.61 -12.58
N LEU A 20 4.94 7.36 -12.43
CA LEU A 20 4.38 6.23 -13.19
C LEU A 20 2.90 6.01 -12.86
N ALA A 21 2.52 6.06 -11.58
CA ALA A 21 1.14 5.89 -11.17
C ALA A 21 0.22 6.95 -11.78
N LEU A 22 0.65 8.22 -11.76
CA LEU A 22 -0.09 9.32 -12.38
C LEU A 22 -0.16 9.19 -13.90
N LEU A 23 0.94 8.82 -14.56
CA LEU A 23 0.97 8.64 -16.02
C LEU A 23 0.04 7.51 -16.47
N TYR A 24 0.08 6.35 -15.80
CA TYR A 24 -0.80 5.23 -16.12
C TYR A 24 -2.27 5.55 -15.82
N SER A 25 -2.55 6.25 -14.72
CA SER A 25 -3.91 6.72 -14.41
C SER A 25 -4.44 7.63 -15.52
N ARG A 26 -3.64 8.60 -15.98
CA ARG A 26 -3.98 9.51 -17.09
C ARG A 26 -4.20 8.79 -18.43
N GLN A 27 -3.61 7.62 -18.62
CA GLN A 27 -3.83 6.77 -19.79
C GLN A 27 -5.09 5.88 -19.66
N GLY A 28 -5.87 6.03 -18.58
CA GLY A 28 -7.11 5.29 -18.36
C GLY A 28 -6.92 3.93 -17.67
N TYR A 29 -5.71 3.61 -17.18
CA TYR A 29 -5.49 2.39 -16.42
C TYR A 29 -6.01 2.53 -14.99
N LYS A 30 -6.63 1.46 -14.47
CA LYS A 30 -6.88 1.33 -13.02
C LYS A 30 -5.55 1.04 -12.33
N VAL A 31 -5.04 2.02 -11.59
CA VAL A 31 -3.76 1.94 -10.86
C VAL A 31 -4.00 1.73 -9.38
N LEU A 32 -3.34 0.71 -8.81
CA LEU A 32 -3.17 0.56 -7.36
C LEU A 32 -1.72 0.94 -7.02
N ALA A 33 -1.54 2.02 -6.30
CA ALA A 33 -0.24 2.47 -5.80
C ALA A 33 -0.08 2.01 -4.34
N ILE A 34 1.03 1.35 -4.04
CA ILE A 34 1.32 0.80 -2.71
C ILE A 34 2.61 1.44 -2.23
N ASP A 35 2.58 2.03 -1.03
CA ASP A 35 3.79 2.42 -0.32
C ASP A 35 4.22 1.28 0.61
N ALA A 36 5.43 0.79 0.41
CA ALA A 36 6.05 -0.23 1.24
C ALA A 36 7.32 0.31 1.93
N ASP A 37 7.51 1.64 1.89
CA ASP A 37 8.59 2.33 2.58
C ASP A 37 8.10 2.81 3.96
N PRO A 38 8.83 2.54 5.06
CA PRO A 38 8.47 3.03 6.39
C PRO A 38 8.24 4.55 6.48
N ASP A 39 8.89 5.33 5.62
CA ASP A 39 8.76 6.79 5.61
C ASP A 39 7.43 7.28 4.98
N ALA A 40 6.65 6.40 4.33
CA ALA A 40 5.28 6.64 3.85
C ALA A 40 5.06 7.92 2.99
N ASN A 41 6.03 8.28 2.14
CA ASN A 41 6.02 9.54 1.38
C ASN A 41 5.22 9.50 0.06
N LEU A 42 4.70 8.34 -0.37
CA LEU A 42 4.05 8.21 -1.67
C LEU A 42 2.76 9.03 -1.80
N ALA A 43 1.97 9.12 -0.73
CA ALA A 43 0.71 9.87 -0.73
C ALA A 43 0.95 11.36 -1.05
N SER A 44 1.97 11.96 -0.41
CA SER A 44 2.41 13.33 -0.70
C SER A 44 2.88 13.48 -2.15
N GLY A 45 3.69 12.53 -2.66
CA GLY A 45 4.13 12.51 -4.06
C GLY A 45 2.98 12.40 -5.08
N LEU A 46 1.85 11.79 -4.68
CA LEU A 46 0.63 11.71 -5.47
C LEU A 46 -0.26 12.96 -5.32
N GLY A 47 0.10 13.93 -4.48
CA GLY A 47 -0.68 15.14 -4.21
C GLY A 47 -1.92 14.88 -3.33
N ILE A 48 -1.86 13.87 -2.46
CA ILE A 48 -2.90 13.58 -1.48
C ILE A 48 -2.57 14.38 -0.21
N VAL A 49 -3.46 15.31 0.14
CA VAL A 49 -3.24 16.25 1.24
C VAL A 49 -3.67 15.68 2.59
N ASP A 50 -4.81 15.00 2.63
CA ASP A 50 -5.29 14.33 3.84
C ASP A 50 -4.86 12.86 3.82
N THR A 51 -3.86 12.53 4.63
CA THR A 51 -3.37 11.17 4.84
C THR A 51 -3.86 10.55 6.15
N SER A 52 -4.67 11.27 6.93
CA SER A 52 -5.10 10.83 8.27
C SER A 52 -5.93 9.55 8.24
N SER A 53 -6.59 9.27 7.12
CA SER A 53 -7.36 8.05 6.89
C SER A 53 -6.53 6.86 6.37
N ILE A 54 -5.26 7.07 6.03
CA ILE A 54 -4.37 6.00 5.53
C ILE A 54 -3.73 5.32 6.73
N VAL A 55 -4.26 4.16 7.13
CA VAL A 55 -3.70 3.37 8.23
C VAL A 55 -2.78 2.29 7.66
N PRO A 56 -1.50 2.21 8.10
CA PRO A 56 -0.61 1.13 7.69
C PRO A 56 -1.18 -0.25 8.04
N VAL A 57 -1.05 -1.21 7.13
CA VAL A 57 -1.57 -2.58 7.35
C VAL A 57 -0.98 -3.22 8.62
N SER A 58 0.27 -2.88 8.96
CA SER A 58 0.94 -3.33 10.20
C SER A 58 0.25 -2.88 11.49
N GLU A 59 -0.55 -1.81 11.44
CA GLU A 59 -1.29 -1.28 12.59
C GLU A 59 -2.70 -1.87 12.72
N LEU A 60 -3.21 -2.53 11.67
CA LEU A 60 -4.53 -3.15 11.65
C LEU A 60 -4.53 -4.51 12.38
N LYS A 61 -4.38 -4.48 13.72
CA LYS A 61 -4.24 -5.67 14.55
C LYS A 61 -5.38 -6.68 14.38
N ASP A 62 -6.62 -6.20 14.33
CA ASP A 62 -7.79 -7.08 14.17
C ASP A 62 -7.79 -7.78 12.82
N LEU A 63 -7.42 -7.07 11.75
CA LEU A 63 -7.25 -7.65 10.42
C LEU A 63 -6.13 -8.68 10.42
N ILE A 64 -4.97 -8.38 11.02
CA ILE A 64 -3.85 -9.31 11.11
C ILE A 64 -4.28 -10.58 11.85
N LEU A 65 -4.96 -10.46 13.00
CA LEU A 65 -5.46 -11.58 13.78
C LEU A 65 -6.48 -12.42 13.00
N GLU A 66 -7.47 -11.78 12.39
CA GLU A 66 -8.50 -12.41 11.54
C GLU A 66 -7.84 -13.25 10.43
N ARG A 67 -6.84 -12.68 9.75
CA ARG A 67 -6.23 -13.26 8.56
C ARG A 67 -5.24 -14.37 8.84
N THR A 68 -4.45 -14.19 9.89
CA THR A 68 -3.37 -15.09 10.23
C THR A 68 -3.84 -16.23 11.13
N LYS A 69 -5.05 -16.11 11.70
CA LYS A 69 -5.59 -17.02 12.72
C LYS A 69 -4.62 -17.22 13.87
N ALA A 70 -3.85 -16.18 14.18
CA ALA A 70 -2.90 -16.16 15.28
C ALA A 70 -3.68 -16.24 16.60
N GLY A 71 -3.97 -17.47 17.01
CA GLY A 71 -4.61 -17.77 18.29
C GLY A 71 -3.59 -18.06 19.38
N PRO A 72 -4.05 -18.27 20.62
CA PRO A 72 -3.19 -18.59 21.76
C PRO A 72 -2.35 -19.88 21.57
N SER A 73 -2.74 -20.72 20.62
CA SER A 73 -2.05 -21.97 20.24
C SER A 73 -0.74 -21.76 19.46
N GLY A 74 -0.38 -20.53 19.11
CA GLY A 74 0.90 -20.20 18.46
C GLY A 74 1.02 -20.58 16.97
N PHE A 75 -0.06 -21.06 16.35
CA PHE A 75 -0.09 -21.35 14.91
C PHE A 75 -0.41 -20.09 14.11
N PHE A 76 0.37 -19.84 13.05
CA PHE A 76 0.23 -18.66 12.19
C PHE A 76 0.08 -19.09 10.73
N LYS A 77 -0.99 -18.64 10.06
CA LYS A 77 -1.18 -18.84 8.63
C LYS A 77 -0.30 -17.87 7.85
N LEU A 78 0.73 -18.40 7.17
CA LEU A 78 1.69 -17.62 6.38
C LEU A 78 1.14 -17.07 5.05
N ASN A 79 0.06 -17.67 4.54
CA ASN A 79 -0.59 -17.27 3.28
C ASN A 79 -2.04 -16.80 3.52
N PRO A 80 -2.24 -15.69 4.25
CA PRO A 80 -3.56 -15.13 4.41
C PRO A 80 -4.15 -14.68 3.08
N ARG A 81 -5.47 -14.60 3.02
CA ARG A 81 -6.18 -13.92 1.93
C ARG A 81 -5.87 -12.42 2.03
N VAL A 82 -5.64 -11.72 0.92
CA VAL A 82 -5.28 -10.28 0.91
C VAL A 82 -5.93 -9.48 -0.23
N ASP A 83 -6.68 -10.14 -1.11
CA ASP A 83 -7.24 -9.53 -2.33
C ASP A 83 -8.29 -8.45 -2.07
N ASP A 84 -8.90 -8.39 -0.89
CA ASP A 84 -9.92 -7.42 -0.49
C ASP A 84 -9.38 -6.23 0.31
N ILE A 85 -8.09 -6.25 0.68
CA ILE A 85 -7.48 -5.20 1.50
C ILE A 85 -7.49 -3.85 0.79
N PRO A 86 -7.12 -3.75 -0.51
CA PRO A 86 -7.16 -2.47 -1.21
C PRO A 86 -8.56 -1.85 -1.20
N GLU A 87 -9.61 -2.62 -1.40
CA GLU A 87 -10.98 -2.12 -1.44
C GLU A 87 -11.46 -1.56 -0.10
N ARG A 88 -10.96 -2.12 1.02
CA ARG A 88 -11.41 -1.79 2.37
C ARG A 88 -10.58 -0.71 3.05
N PHE A 89 -9.29 -0.66 2.76
CA PHE A 89 -8.31 0.12 3.53
C PHE A 89 -7.47 1.08 2.68
N SER A 90 -7.75 1.20 1.38
CA SER A 90 -7.13 2.23 0.55
C SER A 90 -8.03 3.46 0.43
N ILE A 91 -7.40 4.58 0.10
CA ILE A 91 -8.09 5.78 -0.35
C ILE A 91 -8.14 5.82 -1.87
N ARG A 92 -9.18 6.44 -2.42
CA ARG A 92 -9.31 6.66 -3.84
C ARG A 92 -9.10 8.13 -4.16
N LYS A 93 -8.14 8.38 -5.04
CA LYS A 93 -7.96 9.68 -5.68
C LYS A 93 -8.81 9.71 -6.96
N GLU A 94 -9.65 10.73 -7.10
CA GLU A 94 -10.39 11.03 -8.33
C GLU A 94 -9.48 11.62 -9.42
#